data_AF-A0A7Y3CHH4-F1
#
_entry.id   AF-A0A7Y3CHH4-F1
#
_cell.length_a   1.000
_cell.length_b   1.000
_cell.length_c   1.000
_cell.angle_alpha   90.00
_cell.angle_beta   90.00
_cell.angle_gamma   90.00
#
_symmetry.space_group_name_H-M   'P 1'
#
loop_
_entity.id
_entity.type
_entity.pdbx_description
1 polymer ?
#
loop_
_entity_poly.entity_id
_entity_poly.type
_entity_poly.pdbx_seq_one_letter_code
_entity_poly.pdbx_strand_id
1 'polypeptide(L)'
;PYVWEALKRALQNKLLFIEDFASGLGMGTSSLRPEPIPLDVKVVLIGSYSLFQTLQNHDSKFNKIFKVRADFDYEVERNENTVKQYAQFIARTCAQENLLPLSPKGVAAVVEYGEKQISDKNKLSLRFGQIQGILKEADYWARKKNARIISEKYIEKALNEHQFRHNLYEEKVHESYKEETILIDVKKDIVGQVNALAVYQVGENAFGRPSRITAETYMGKAGIINIERESKLSGKTHDKGMLILSGYLGRTFAQDYPLSLSISITFEQSYGGIDGDSASSTELYAILSSLSDIPIHQGIAVTGSVNQKGMIQAIGGVNEKIEGFFDVCKTKGLTGKQGVMIPVANVKNLMLKKEVIDAVKKKNFHIYQVTTVDEGIEILTGVPAGKADKQGNYPKKTVFKKVQDKLKRYLEKTYEIKKLAK
;
A
#
# COMPACT_ATOMS: atom_id res chain seq x y z
N PRO A 1 -4.28 -27.95 24.80
CA PRO A 1 -5.34 -28.93 24.41
C PRO A 1 -6.15 -29.34 25.66
N TYR A 2 -7.48 -29.51 25.56
CA TYR A 2 -8.43 -29.89 26.64
C TYR A 2 -8.74 -28.86 27.75
N VAL A 3 -7.93 -27.81 27.92
CA VAL A 3 -8.19 -26.76 28.94
C VAL A 3 -9.46 -25.94 28.65
N TRP A 4 -9.81 -25.76 27.37
CA TRP A 4 -10.97 -24.95 26.96
C TRP A 4 -12.29 -25.50 27.49
N GLU A 5 -12.53 -26.81 27.34
CA GLU A 5 -13.75 -27.45 27.82
C GLU A 5 -13.84 -27.45 29.35
N ALA A 6 -12.72 -27.74 30.04
CA ALA A 6 -12.63 -27.68 31.49
C ALA A 6 -12.93 -26.27 32.03
N LEU A 7 -12.34 -25.23 31.40
CA LEU A 7 -12.60 -23.83 31.74
C LEU A 7 -14.08 -23.48 31.57
N LYS A 8 -14.70 -23.85 30.44
CA LYS A 8 -16.12 -23.59 30.22
C LYS A 8 -17.01 -24.26 31.25
N ARG A 9 -16.75 -25.53 31.57
CA ARG A 9 -17.51 -26.28 32.60
C ARG A 9 -17.38 -25.60 33.96
N ALA A 10 -16.16 -25.19 34.33
CA ALA A 10 -15.92 -24.51 35.59
C ALA A 10 -16.66 -23.16 35.68
N LEU A 11 -16.63 -22.36 34.61
CA LEU A 11 -17.31 -21.07 34.54
C LEU A 11 -18.84 -21.18 34.51
N GLN A 12 -19.37 -22.21 33.83
CA GLN A 12 -20.82 -22.44 33.76
C GLN A 12 -21.39 -22.94 35.09
N ASN A 13 -20.67 -23.84 35.76
CA ASN A 13 -21.12 -24.44 37.01
C ASN A 13 -20.73 -23.63 38.25
N LYS A 14 -19.85 -22.62 38.11
CA LYS A 14 -19.25 -21.88 39.22
C LYS A 14 -18.56 -22.80 40.24
N LEU A 15 -17.97 -23.89 39.75
CA LEU A 15 -17.31 -24.92 40.54
C LEU A 15 -16.02 -25.36 39.85
N LEU A 16 -14.92 -25.39 40.59
CA LEU A 16 -13.65 -25.93 40.15
C LEU A 16 -13.53 -27.39 40.60
N PHE A 17 -13.15 -28.26 39.67
CA PHE A 17 -12.94 -29.68 39.92
C PHE A 17 -11.45 -29.98 39.77
N ILE A 18 -10.87 -30.65 40.77
CA ILE A 18 -9.51 -31.19 40.65
C ILE A 18 -9.65 -32.52 39.91
N GLU A 19 -9.26 -32.53 38.64
CA GLU A 19 -9.39 -33.67 37.75
C GLU A 19 -8.02 -34.26 37.45
N ASP A 20 -7.92 -35.59 37.48
CA ASP A 20 -6.77 -36.32 36.99
C ASP A 20 -6.88 -36.54 35.47
N PHE A 21 -5.86 -36.10 34.73
CA PHE A 21 -5.82 -36.17 33.28
C PHE A 21 -5.94 -37.61 32.73
N ALA A 22 -5.35 -38.60 33.42
CA ALA A 22 -5.43 -40.00 33.02
C ALA A 22 -6.84 -40.58 33.19
N SER A 23 -7.51 -40.20 34.29
CA SER A 23 -8.90 -40.56 34.57
C SER A 23 -9.89 -39.93 33.57
N GLY A 24 -9.63 -38.69 33.11
CA GLY A 24 -10.45 -38.02 32.09
C GLY A 24 -10.38 -38.65 30.70
N LEU A 25 -9.33 -39.41 30.39
CA LEU A 25 -9.16 -40.19 29.15
C LEU A 25 -9.63 -41.65 29.29
N GLY A 26 -10.18 -42.05 30.45
CA GLY A 26 -10.61 -43.42 30.71
C GLY A 26 -9.48 -44.43 30.88
N MET A 27 -8.24 -43.96 31.09
CA MET A 27 -7.02 -44.79 31.20
C MET A 27 -6.44 -44.82 32.62
N GLY A 28 -7.14 -44.27 33.62
CA GLY A 28 -6.70 -44.21 35.02
C GLY A 28 -7.46 -45.16 35.95
N THR A 29 -6.77 -45.71 36.95
CA THR A 29 -7.41 -46.33 38.13
C THR A 29 -7.96 -45.22 39.02
N SER A 30 -9.26 -45.26 39.34
CA SER A 30 -9.97 -44.23 40.11
C SER A 30 -9.16 -43.71 41.31
N SER A 31 -8.67 -42.47 41.22
CA SER A 31 -8.02 -41.77 42.33
C SER A 31 -9.05 -41.02 43.19
N LEU A 32 -8.57 -40.36 44.25
CA LEU A 32 -9.37 -39.50 45.14
C LEU A 32 -10.23 -38.53 44.31
N ARG A 33 -11.50 -38.35 44.71
CA ARG A 33 -12.41 -37.34 44.15
C ARG A 33 -12.60 -36.22 45.18
N PRO A 34 -11.81 -35.14 45.12
CA PRO A 34 -11.97 -34.01 46.03
C PRO A 34 -13.34 -33.36 45.87
N GLU A 35 -13.80 -32.71 46.94
CA GLU A 35 -15.01 -31.90 46.89
C GLU A 35 -14.83 -30.73 45.90
N PRO A 36 -15.84 -30.40 45.08
CA PRO A 36 -15.77 -29.27 44.16
C PRO A 36 -15.60 -27.94 44.92
N ILE A 37 -14.70 -27.09 44.44
CA ILE A 37 -14.39 -25.81 45.08
C ILE A 37 -15.28 -24.72 44.46
N PRO A 38 -16.07 -23.95 45.23
CA PRO A 38 -16.80 -22.79 44.73
C PRO A 38 -15.89 -21.82 43.97
N LEU A 39 -16.29 -21.44 42.76
CA LEU A 39 -15.51 -20.58 41.87
C LEU A 39 -16.22 -19.23 41.67
N ASP A 40 -15.65 -18.16 42.22
CA ASP A 40 -16.06 -16.78 41.99
C ASP A 40 -14.90 -15.96 41.39
N VAL A 41 -14.80 -15.98 40.07
CA VAL A 41 -13.73 -15.29 39.33
C VAL A 41 -14.28 -14.57 38.12
N LYS A 42 -13.60 -13.50 37.72
CA LYS A 42 -13.80 -12.82 36.44
C LYS A 42 -12.69 -13.22 35.48
N VAL A 43 -13.05 -13.82 34.35
CA VAL A 43 -12.09 -14.21 33.31
C VAL A 43 -12.08 -13.16 32.21
N VAL A 44 -10.88 -12.68 31.87
CA VAL A 44 -10.62 -11.80 30.72
C VAL A 44 -9.77 -12.58 29.73
N LEU A 45 -10.32 -12.80 28.53
CA LEU A 45 -9.58 -13.39 27.41
C LEU A 45 -9.00 -12.29 26.54
N ILE A 46 -7.71 -12.39 26.24
CA ILE A 46 -6.99 -11.45 25.36
C ILE A 46 -6.45 -12.25 24.19
N GLY A 47 -6.70 -11.79 22.97
CA GLY A 47 -6.27 -12.47 21.76
C GLY A 47 -6.55 -11.67 20.50
N SER A 48 -6.05 -12.15 19.37
CA SER A 48 -6.33 -11.56 18.06
C SER A 48 -7.78 -11.78 17.64
N TYR A 49 -8.26 -10.94 16.72
CA TYR A 49 -9.57 -11.11 16.12
C TYR A 49 -9.75 -12.48 15.45
N SER A 50 -8.70 -13.02 14.81
CA SER A 50 -8.74 -14.35 14.19
C SER A 50 -9.03 -15.45 15.21
N LEU A 51 -8.37 -15.43 16.37
CA LEU A 51 -8.60 -16.41 17.45
C LEU A 51 -10.02 -16.27 18.03
N PHE A 52 -10.48 -15.03 18.23
CA PHE A 52 -11.85 -14.76 18.64
C PHE A 52 -12.86 -15.34 17.64
N GLN A 53 -12.66 -15.10 16.35
CA GLN A 53 -13.54 -15.59 15.28
C GLN A 53 -13.56 -17.12 15.24
N THR A 54 -12.40 -17.77 15.40
CA THR A 54 -12.33 -19.23 15.51
C THR A 54 -13.15 -19.74 16.70
N LEU A 55 -12.96 -19.18 17.90
CA LEU A 55 -13.72 -19.61 19.10
C LEU A 55 -15.22 -19.38 18.92
N GLN A 56 -15.61 -18.23 18.38
CA GLN A 56 -17.01 -17.88 18.18
C GLN A 56 -17.72 -18.79 17.17
N ASN A 57 -17.04 -19.13 16.07
CA ASN A 57 -17.63 -19.96 15.00
C ASN A 57 -17.64 -21.45 15.34
N HIS A 58 -16.64 -21.92 16.10
CA HIS A 58 -16.54 -23.35 16.45
C HIS A 58 -17.24 -23.71 17.76
N ASP A 59 -17.58 -22.75 18.62
CA ASP A 59 -18.20 -23.01 19.93
C ASP A 59 -19.44 -22.14 20.19
N SER A 60 -20.61 -22.75 20.04
CA SER A 60 -21.91 -22.10 20.28
C SER A 60 -22.12 -21.64 21.73
N LYS A 61 -21.33 -22.12 22.69
CA LYS A 61 -21.39 -21.70 24.10
C LYS A 61 -20.49 -20.49 24.38
N PHE A 62 -19.55 -20.15 23.50
CA PHE A 62 -18.58 -19.07 23.71
C PHE A 62 -19.24 -17.74 24.07
N ASN A 63 -20.17 -17.26 23.22
CA ASN A 63 -20.91 -16.01 23.45
C ASN A 63 -21.85 -16.06 24.68
N LYS A 64 -22.20 -17.27 25.18
CA LYS A 64 -23.03 -17.42 26.39
C LYS A 64 -22.20 -17.21 27.66
N ILE A 65 -20.91 -17.57 27.60
CA ILE A 65 -19.96 -17.47 28.71
C ILE A 65 -19.27 -16.10 28.70
N PHE A 66 -18.77 -15.68 27.54
CA PHE A 66 -18.07 -14.41 27.35
C PHE A 66 -19.00 -13.39 26.68
N LYS A 67 -19.79 -12.71 27.51
CA LYS A 67 -20.84 -11.78 27.05
C LYS A 67 -20.33 -10.38 26.69
N VAL A 68 -19.21 -9.97 27.27
CA VAL A 68 -18.65 -8.62 27.10
C VAL A 68 -17.49 -8.69 26.13
N ARG A 69 -17.63 -7.99 25.00
CA ARG A 69 -16.57 -7.79 24.01
C ARG A 69 -15.99 -6.39 24.17
N ALA A 70 -14.66 -6.32 24.28
CA ALA A 70 -13.92 -5.06 24.36
C ALA A 70 -12.85 -5.06 23.27
N ASP A 71 -13.18 -4.48 22.12
CA ASP A 71 -12.23 -4.36 21.02
C ASP A 71 -11.26 -3.20 21.29
N PHE A 72 -9.99 -3.44 21.00
CA PHE A 72 -8.95 -2.41 21.02
C PHE A 72 -8.65 -2.01 19.59
N ASP A 73 -8.81 -0.73 19.31
CA ASP A 73 -8.30 -0.15 18.07
C ASP A 73 -6.77 -0.03 18.13
N TYR A 74 -6.11 -0.07 16.97
CA TYR A 74 -4.67 0.13 16.85
C TYR A 74 -4.31 1.59 16.54
N GLU A 75 -5.31 2.44 16.31
CA GLU A 75 -5.18 3.86 16.00
C GLU A 75 -6.20 4.71 16.77
N VAL A 76 -5.92 6.00 16.91
CA VAL A 76 -6.84 6.99 17.48
C VAL A 76 -6.79 8.28 16.69
N GLU A 77 -7.88 9.04 16.66
CA GLU A 77 -7.89 10.38 16.07
C GLU A 77 -6.88 11.30 16.77
N ARG A 78 -6.16 12.07 15.96
CA ARG A 78 -5.19 13.05 16.42
C ARG A 78 -5.89 14.37 16.75
N ASN A 79 -5.92 14.70 18.04
CA ASN A 79 -6.38 15.99 18.55
C ASN A 79 -5.50 16.41 19.74
N GLU A 80 -5.73 17.61 20.27
CA GLU A 80 -4.92 18.15 21.37
C GLU A 80 -4.93 17.25 22.62
N ASN A 81 -6.08 16.66 22.94
CA ASN A 81 -6.22 15.78 24.09
C ASN A 81 -5.45 14.46 23.88
N THR A 82 -5.57 13.82 22.71
CA THR A 82 -4.87 12.57 22.42
C THR A 82 -3.36 12.79 22.32
N VAL A 83 -2.90 13.90 21.75
CA VAL A 83 -1.48 14.29 21.75
C VAL A 83 -0.95 14.49 23.18
N LYS A 84 -1.74 15.13 24.06
CA LYS A 84 -1.38 15.31 25.48
C LYS A 84 -1.29 13.96 26.21
N GLN A 85 -2.26 13.06 25.98
CA GLN A 85 -2.23 11.70 26.52
C GLN A 85 -1.03 10.91 26.00
N TYR A 86 -0.66 11.11 24.74
CA TYR A 86 0.53 10.50 24.13
C TYR A 86 1.83 10.98 24.81
N ALA A 87 1.95 12.29 25.07
CA ALA A 87 3.07 12.86 25.82
C ALA A 87 3.13 12.33 27.26
N GLN A 88 1.99 12.17 27.93
CA GLN A 88 1.90 11.56 29.26
C GLN A 88 2.31 10.09 29.23
N PHE A 89 1.91 9.34 28.19
CA PHE A 89 2.37 7.97 27.98
C PHE A 89 3.89 7.90 27.85
N ILE A 90 4.50 8.75 27.02
CA ILE A 90 5.95 8.85 26.85
C ILE A 90 6.64 9.13 28.20
N ALA A 91 6.15 10.12 28.95
CA ALA A 91 6.71 10.48 30.25
C ALA A 91 6.61 9.32 31.26
N ARG A 92 5.45 8.64 31.30
CA ARG A 92 5.24 7.46 32.14
C ARG A 92 6.20 6.33 31.77
N THR A 93 6.39 6.06 30.48
CA THR A 93 7.35 5.05 30.01
C THR A 93 8.78 5.41 30.41
N CYS A 94 9.19 6.68 30.29
CA CYS A 94 10.52 7.08 30.73
C CYS A 94 10.73 6.84 32.23
N ALA A 95 9.73 7.13 33.05
CA ALA A 95 9.79 6.88 34.48
C ALA A 95 9.83 5.38 34.83
N GLN A 96 8.97 4.57 34.19
CA GLN A 96 8.87 3.12 34.46
C GLN A 96 10.11 2.34 33.99
N GLU A 97 10.68 2.73 32.86
CA GLU A 97 11.82 2.05 32.24
C GLU A 97 13.16 2.72 32.57
N ASN A 98 13.17 3.74 33.46
CA ASN A 98 14.36 4.51 33.85
C ASN A 98 15.14 5.13 32.67
N LEU A 99 14.42 5.67 31.69
CA LEU A 99 14.99 6.36 30.53
C LEU A 99 15.28 7.82 30.86
N LEU A 100 16.20 8.44 30.10
CA LEU A 100 16.42 9.87 30.14
C LEU A 100 15.14 10.63 29.72
N PRO A 101 14.87 11.82 30.31
CA PRO A 101 13.73 12.62 29.94
C PRO A 101 13.85 13.11 28.48
N LEU A 102 12.72 13.21 27.79
CA LEU A 102 12.66 13.77 26.44
C LEU A 102 12.54 15.30 26.50
N SER A 103 13.18 15.97 25.53
CA SER A 103 12.90 17.37 25.24
C SER A 103 11.53 17.54 24.55
N PRO A 104 10.93 18.75 24.53
CA PRO A 104 9.68 18.99 23.81
C PRO A 104 9.74 18.58 22.32
N LYS A 105 10.88 18.82 21.65
CA LYS A 105 11.10 18.39 20.27
C LYS A 105 11.26 16.87 20.13
N GLY A 106 11.87 16.21 21.12
CA GLY A 106 11.92 14.76 21.19
C GLY A 106 10.52 14.14 21.30
N VAL A 107 9.66 14.71 22.14
CA VAL A 107 8.25 14.29 22.26
C VAL A 107 7.53 14.48 20.92
N ALA A 108 7.69 15.63 20.27
CA ALA A 108 7.09 15.89 18.96
C ALA A 108 7.54 14.86 17.90
N ALA A 109 8.83 14.50 17.87
CA ALA A 109 9.36 13.49 16.95
C ALA A 109 8.76 12.09 17.19
N VAL A 110 8.46 11.73 18.44
CA VAL A 110 7.80 10.46 18.77
C VAL A 110 6.31 10.48 18.38
N VAL A 111 5.64 11.62 18.55
CA VAL A 111 4.26 11.80 18.07
C VAL A 111 4.20 11.67 16.55
N GLU A 112 5.10 12.33 15.82
CA GLU A 112 5.22 12.23 14.36
C GLU A 112 5.54 10.79 13.91
N TYR A 113 6.37 10.06 14.65
CA TYR A 113 6.58 8.64 14.41
C TYR A 113 5.29 7.83 14.57
N GLY A 114 4.48 8.14 15.59
CA GLY A 114 3.17 7.53 15.79
C GLY A 114 2.18 7.77 14.64
N GLU A 115 2.21 8.95 14.03
CA GLU A 115 1.45 9.28 12.80
C GLU A 115 1.98 8.48 11.60
N LYS A 116 3.31 8.40 11.45
CA LYS A 116 3.98 7.67 10.36
C LYS A 116 3.65 6.18 10.38
N GLN A 117 3.57 5.56 11.56
CA GLN A 117 3.19 4.14 11.71
C GLN A 117 1.76 3.83 11.23
N ILE A 118 0.86 4.82 11.25
CA ILE A 118 -0.50 4.68 10.73
C ILE A 118 -0.61 5.13 9.27
N SER A 119 0.37 5.87 8.77
CA SER A 119 0.32 6.52 7.45
C SER A 119 -0.94 7.38 7.29
N ASP A 120 -1.33 8.12 8.33
CA ASP A 120 -2.41 9.11 8.29
C ASP A 120 -2.09 10.25 9.26
N LYS A 121 -1.97 11.48 8.74
CA LYS A 121 -1.63 12.67 9.53
C LYS A 121 -2.68 13.05 10.58
N ASN A 122 -3.89 12.50 10.46
CA ASN A 122 -5.00 12.77 11.38
C ASN A 122 -5.16 11.66 12.42
N LYS A 123 -4.25 10.68 12.49
CA LYS A 123 -4.32 9.56 13.43
C LYS A 123 -2.99 9.30 14.12
N LEU A 124 -3.05 8.67 15.29
CA LEU A 124 -1.90 8.26 16.08
C LEU A 124 -1.94 6.77 16.34
N SER A 125 -0.78 6.11 16.25
CA SER A 125 -0.66 4.69 16.58
C SER A 125 -0.82 4.42 18.07
N LEU A 126 -1.68 3.45 18.40
CA LEU A 126 -1.83 2.87 19.75
C LEU A 126 -0.97 1.61 19.93
N ARG A 127 -0.09 1.29 18.97
CA ARG A 127 0.87 0.17 19.08
C ARG A 127 2.04 0.56 19.99
N PHE A 128 1.74 0.70 21.28
CA PHE A 128 2.67 1.18 22.31
C PHE A 128 3.99 0.41 22.39
N GLY A 129 4.01 -0.90 22.06
CA GLY A 129 5.24 -1.69 22.04
C GLY A 129 6.30 -1.16 21.06
N GLN A 130 5.90 -0.76 19.85
CA GLN A 130 6.82 -0.19 18.85
C GLN A 130 7.36 1.16 19.30
N ILE A 131 6.51 1.98 19.91
CA ILE A 131 6.90 3.30 20.45
C ILE A 131 7.89 3.13 21.60
N GLN A 132 7.64 2.18 22.50
CA GLN A 132 8.57 1.85 23.59
C GLN A 132 9.93 1.36 23.07
N GLY A 133 9.95 0.56 22.00
CA GLY A 133 11.17 0.13 21.33
C GLY A 133 12.04 1.33 20.89
N ILE A 134 11.44 2.28 20.17
CA ILE A 134 12.14 3.50 19.72
C ILE A 134 12.61 4.36 20.90
N LEU A 135 11.82 4.50 21.97
CA LEU A 135 12.24 5.24 23.15
C LEU A 135 13.48 4.62 23.81
N LYS A 136 13.54 3.28 23.93
CA LYS A 136 14.70 2.55 24.47
C LYS A 136 15.93 2.69 23.58
N GLU A 137 15.77 2.58 22.27
CA GLU A 137 16.87 2.79 21.32
C GLU A 137 17.40 4.23 21.36
N ALA A 138 16.52 5.22 21.43
CA ALA A 138 16.92 6.61 21.53
C ALA A 138 17.63 6.94 22.85
N ASP A 139 17.20 6.36 23.97
CA ASP A 139 17.90 6.46 25.26
C ASP A 139 19.32 5.89 25.16
N TYR A 140 19.48 4.71 24.57
CA TYR A 140 20.79 4.11 24.33
C TYR A 140 21.72 5.05 23.55
N TRP A 141 21.24 5.64 22.44
CA TRP A 141 22.03 6.58 21.65
C TRP A 141 22.35 7.89 22.39
N ALA A 142 21.42 8.39 23.20
CA ALA A 142 21.63 9.58 24.03
C ALA A 142 22.71 9.32 25.10
N ARG A 143 22.62 8.20 25.82
CA ARG A 143 23.60 7.80 26.84
C ARG A 143 24.98 7.53 26.24
N LYS A 144 25.04 6.88 25.07
CA LYS A 144 26.31 6.66 24.33
C LYS A 144 27.02 7.96 23.97
N LYS A 145 26.29 9.07 23.88
CA LYS A 145 26.83 10.43 23.65
C LYS A 145 26.90 11.27 24.92
N ASN A 146 26.75 10.68 26.11
CA ASN A 146 26.73 11.34 27.41
C ASN A 146 25.70 12.49 27.50
N ALA A 147 24.59 12.39 26.76
CA ALA A 147 23.50 13.35 26.86
C ALA A 147 22.67 13.09 28.12
N ARG A 148 22.08 14.16 28.65
CA ARG A 148 21.16 14.10 29.80
C ARG A 148 19.68 14.13 29.41
N ILE A 149 19.39 14.45 28.15
CA ILE A 149 18.04 14.63 27.61
C ILE A 149 17.99 14.01 26.22
N ILE A 150 16.91 13.30 25.92
CA ILE A 150 16.63 12.74 24.59
C ILE A 150 15.98 13.84 23.72
N SER A 151 16.78 14.42 22.83
CA SER A 151 16.33 15.33 21.77
C SER A 151 15.91 14.61 20.50
N GLU A 152 15.28 15.33 19.57
CA GLU A 152 14.81 14.84 18.27
C GLU A 152 15.88 14.07 17.49
N LYS A 153 17.14 14.52 17.51
CA LYS A 153 18.27 13.87 16.83
C LYS A 153 18.52 12.42 17.27
N TYR A 154 18.19 12.07 18.52
CA TYR A 154 18.36 10.70 19.02
C TYR A 154 17.18 9.81 18.62
N ILE A 155 15.98 10.37 18.49
CA ILE A 155 14.82 9.70 17.92
C ILE A 155 15.08 9.40 16.45
N GLU A 156 15.50 10.42 15.67
CA GLU A 156 15.88 10.26 14.26
C GLU A 156 17.00 9.21 14.11
N LYS A 157 18.01 9.24 14.99
CA LYS A 157 19.08 8.24 14.97
C LYS A 157 18.56 6.83 15.24
N ALA A 158 17.69 6.65 16.24
CA ALA A 158 17.07 5.36 16.52
C ALA A 158 16.29 4.82 15.33
N LEU A 159 15.49 5.67 14.67
CA LEU A 159 14.71 5.30 13.48
C LEU A 159 15.60 4.90 12.29
N ASN A 160 16.65 5.69 12.01
CA ASN A 160 17.56 5.39 10.91
C ASN A 160 18.34 4.08 11.16
N GLU A 161 18.76 3.84 12.40
CA GLU A 161 19.46 2.60 12.77
C GLU A 161 18.51 1.39 12.76
N HIS A 162 17.25 1.59 13.14
CA HIS A 162 16.21 0.58 12.99
C HIS A 162 16.02 0.21 11.52
N GLN A 163 15.90 1.18 10.62
CA GLN A 163 15.79 0.92 9.18
C GLN A 163 17.04 0.22 8.62
N PHE A 164 18.24 0.69 8.97
CA PHE A 164 19.50 0.10 8.52
C PHE A 164 19.63 -1.39 8.84
N ARG A 165 19.12 -1.84 10.00
CA ARG A 165 19.15 -3.26 10.36
C ARG A 165 18.22 -4.14 9.52
N HIS A 166 17.24 -3.55 8.83
CA HIS A 166 16.20 -4.28 8.10
C HIS A 166 16.17 -3.98 6.58
N ASN A 167 16.97 -3.04 6.08
CA ASN A 167 16.90 -2.58 4.69
C ASN A 167 17.86 -3.29 3.71
N LEU A 168 18.52 -4.39 4.10
CA LEU A 168 19.47 -5.08 3.21
C LEU A 168 18.89 -5.45 1.83
N TYR A 169 17.65 -5.95 1.80
CA TYR A 169 16.97 -6.30 0.55
C TYR A 169 16.63 -5.06 -0.30
N GLU A 170 16.24 -3.97 0.35
CA GLU A 170 15.99 -2.69 -0.30
C GLU A 170 17.27 -2.15 -0.96
N GLU A 171 18.39 -2.15 -0.23
CA GLU A 171 19.71 -1.76 -0.75
C GLU A 171 20.14 -2.62 -1.95
N LYS A 172 19.92 -3.93 -1.91
CA LYS A 172 20.27 -4.84 -3.03
C LYS A 172 19.41 -4.60 -4.28
N VAL A 173 18.12 -4.34 -4.10
CA VAL A 173 17.25 -3.92 -5.21
C VAL A 173 17.70 -2.57 -5.76
N HIS A 174 18.09 -1.65 -4.87
CA HIS A 174 18.55 -0.32 -5.25
C HIS A 174 19.88 -0.34 -6.02
N GLU A 175 20.85 -1.15 -5.59
CA GLU A 175 22.07 -1.45 -6.32
C GLU A 175 21.77 -1.94 -7.75
N SER A 176 20.76 -2.80 -7.91
CA SER A 176 20.36 -3.33 -9.22
C SER A 176 19.84 -2.25 -10.18
N TYR A 177 19.21 -1.17 -9.69
CA TYR A 177 18.85 -0.02 -10.53
C TYR A 177 20.06 0.82 -10.93
N LYS A 178 21.03 0.95 -10.01
CA LYS A 178 22.28 1.71 -10.23
C LYS A 178 23.17 1.02 -11.26
N GLU A 179 23.26 -0.30 -11.21
CA GLU A 179 24.02 -1.14 -12.14
C GLU A 179 23.30 -1.38 -13.47
N GLU A 180 22.08 -0.86 -13.62
CA GLU A 180 21.22 -1.04 -14.80
C GLU A 180 20.84 -2.50 -15.10
N THR A 181 21.01 -3.39 -14.12
CA THR A 181 20.46 -4.75 -14.14
C THR A 181 18.94 -4.71 -14.17
N ILE A 182 18.32 -3.80 -13.39
CA ILE A 182 16.91 -3.45 -13.52
C ILE A 182 16.80 -2.15 -14.32
N LEU A 183 16.12 -2.24 -15.46
CA LEU A 183 15.96 -1.15 -16.40
C LEU A 183 14.81 -0.24 -15.97
N ILE A 184 15.14 1.00 -15.64
CA ILE A 184 14.17 2.06 -15.31
C ILE A 184 14.63 3.38 -15.92
N ASP A 185 13.77 3.99 -16.73
CA ASP A 185 14.03 5.30 -17.32
C ASP A 185 13.43 6.36 -16.41
N VAL A 186 14.19 7.41 -16.09
CA VAL A 186 13.72 8.50 -15.19
C VAL A 186 13.88 9.89 -15.80
N LYS A 187 14.15 9.96 -17.11
CA LYS A 187 14.43 11.22 -17.84
C LYS A 187 13.83 11.29 -19.25
N LYS A 188 13.61 10.13 -19.89
CA LYS A 188 13.19 10.05 -21.30
C LYS A 188 11.69 10.26 -21.44
N ASP A 189 11.25 10.52 -22.67
CA ASP A 189 9.84 10.51 -23.08
C ASP A 189 9.63 9.32 -24.02
N ILE A 190 8.72 8.40 -23.66
CA ILE A 190 8.55 7.11 -24.37
C ILE A 190 7.07 6.82 -24.58
N VAL A 191 6.70 6.37 -25.78
CA VAL A 191 5.34 5.96 -26.13
C VAL A 191 5.06 4.58 -25.53
N GLY A 192 3.88 4.40 -24.94
CA GLY A 192 3.44 3.11 -24.43
C GLY A 192 4.16 2.64 -23.17
N GLN A 193 5.01 3.46 -22.54
CA GLN A 193 5.76 3.10 -21.35
C GLN A 193 5.42 4.02 -20.18
N VAL A 194 5.25 3.47 -18.97
CA VAL A 194 5.08 4.26 -17.73
C VAL A 194 5.73 3.55 -16.55
N ASN A 195 6.29 4.32 -15.62
CA ASN A 195 6.79 3.79 -14.36
C ASN A 195 5.65 3.60 -13.34
N ALA A 196 5.34 2.35 -13.00
CA ALA A 196 4.47 1.99 -11.90
C ALA A 196 5.24 1.85 -10.59
N LEU A 197 4.52 1.83 -9.47
CA LEU A 197 5.10 1.72 -8.14
C LEU A 197 4.45 0.57 -7.36
N ALA A 198 5.27 -0.40 -6.98
CA ALA A 198 4.89 -1.50 -6.11
C ALA A 198 5.44 -1.30 -4.69
N VAL A 199 4.86 -1.98 -3.70
CA VAL A 199 5.39 -2.06 -2.34
C VAL A 199 5.86 -3.49 -2.11
N TYR A 200 7.11 -3.63 -1.69
CA TYR A 200 7.69 -4.90 -1.30
C TYR A 200 7.76 -4.92 0.22
N GLN A 201 7.23 -5.99 0.80
CA GLN A 201 7.31 -6.26 2.24
C GLN A 201 8.26 -7.42 2.47
N VAL A 202 9.34 -7.17 3.22
CA VAL A 202 10.29 -8.20 3.66
C VAL A 202 10.37 -8.16 5.18
N GLY A 203 9.74 -9.15 5.83
CA GLY A 203 9.58 -9.14 7.29
C GLY A 203 8.81 -7.90 7.73
N GLU A 204 9.42 -7.08 8.59
CA GLU A 204 8.83 -5.83 9.10
C GLU A 204 9.17 -4.60 8.22
N ASN A 205 10.08 -4.73 7.24
CA ASN A 205 10.44 -3.61 6.37
C ASN A 205 9.57 -3.57 5.11
N ALA A 206 9.08 -2.38 4.78
CA ALA A 206 8.33 -2.09 3.57
C ALA A 206 9.09 -1.05 2.74
N PHE A 207 9.24 -1.27 1.44
CA PHE A 207 9.89 -0.30 0.55
C PHE A 207 9.23 -0.25 -0.83
N GLY A 208 9.33 0.91 -1.48
CA GLY A 208 8.80 1.11 -2.82
C GLY A 208 9.74 0.59 -3.89
N ARG A 209 9.18 -0.14 -4.86
CA ARG A 209 9.92 -0.63 -6.02
C ARG A 209 9.29 -0.07 -7.30
N PRO A 210 9.98 0.83 -8.02
CA PRO A 210 9.55 1.25 -9.35
C PRO A 210 9.63 0.10 -10.36
N SER A 211 8.55 -0.13 -11.08
CA SER A 211 8.46 -1.15 -12.12
C SER A 211 8.05 -0.49 -13.42
N ARG A 212 8.69 -0.90 -14.52
CA ARG A 212 8.35 -0.41 -15.85
C ARG A 212 7.16 -1.20 -16.39
N ILE A 213 6.13 -0.49 -16.83
CA ILE A 213 5.01 -1.07 -17.58
C ILE A 213 5.13 -0.65 -19.04
N THR A 214 4.93 -1.60 -19.94
CA THR A 214 4.83 -1.35 -21.39
C THR A 214 3.46 -1.81 -21.91
N ALA A 215 2.92 -1.05 -22.86
CA ALA A 215 1.67 -1.36 -23.54
C ALA A 215 1.83 -1.17 -25.05
N GLU A 216 1.49 -2.21 -25.80
CA GLU A 216 1.54 -2.23 -27.26
C GLU A 216 0.14 -2.40 -27.84
N THR A 217 -0.20 -1.59 -28.84
CA THR A 217 -1.53 -1.60 -29.47
C THR A 217 -1.44 -1.81 -30.97
N TYR A 218 -2.08 -2.88 -31.45
CA TYR A 218 -1.98 -3.32 -32.84
C TYR A 218 -3.32 -3.86 -33.35
N MET A 219 -3.44 -3.95 -34.67
CA MET A 219 -4.62 -4.54 -35.30
C MET A 219 -4.70 -6.03 -34.96
N GLY A 220 -5.84 -6.49 -34.44
CA GLY A 220 -6.00 -7.86 -33.99
C GLY A 220 -7.38 -8.13 -33.41
N LYS A 221 -7.52 -9.25 -32.69
CA LYS A 221 -8.76 -9.59 -31.98
C LYS A 221 -9.00 -8.61 -30.84
N ALA A 222 -10.24 -8.21 -30.66
CA ALA A 222 -10.67 -7.34 -29.57
C ALA A 222 -10.27 -7.93 -28.21
N GLY A 223 -9.50 -7.18 -27.42
CA GLY A 223 -9.18 -7.56 -26.05
C GLY A 223 -7.85 -7.02 -25.53
N ILE A 224 -7.68 -7.14 -24.21
CA ILE A 224 -6.43 -6.88 -23.51
C ILE A 224 -5.77 -8.23 -23.20
N ILE A 225 -4.57 -8.43 -23.71
CA ILE A 225 -3.65 -9.51 -23.38
C ILE A 225 -2.78 -9.01 -22.23
N ASN A 226 -3.11 -9.46 -21.02
CA ASN A 226 -2.29 -9.26 -19.84
C ASN A 226 -1.25 -10.38 -19.79
N ILE A 227 0.01 -10.06 -20.08
CA ILE A 227 1.10 -11.05 -20.17
C ILE A 227 1.30 -11.75 -18.83
N GLU A 228 1.18 -11.04 -17.70
CA GLU A 228 1.29 -11.61 -16.36
C GLU A 228 0.19 -12.63 -16.11
N ARG A 229 -1.03 -12.38 -16.58
CA ARG A 229 -2.14 -13.34 -16.45
C ARG A 229 -1.91 -14.59 -17.29
N GLU A 230 -1.53 -14.43 -18.55
CA GLU A 230 -1.23 -15.56 -19.44
C GLU A 230 -0.05 -16.38 -18.92
N SER A 231 0.90 -15.74 -18.24
CA SER A 231 2.09 -16.37 -17.64
C SER A 231 1.85 -16.89 -16.22
N LYS A 232 0.63 -16.81 -15.68
CA LYS A 232 0.26 -17.21 -14.30
C LYS A 232 1.02 -16.47 -13.20
N LEU A 233 1.40 -15.23 -13.47
CA LEU A 233 2.03 -14.29 -12.54
C LEU A 233 1.04 -13.24 -12.01
N SER A 234 -0.20 -13.20 -12.52
CA SER A 234 -1.25 -12.26 -12.06
C SER A 234 -2.17 -12.85 -11.00
N GLY A 235 -2.52 -12.05 -9.99
CA GLY A 235 -3.54 -12.35 -8.99
C GLY A 235 -4.95 -11.85 -9.38
N LYS A 236 -5.96 -12.24 -8.60
CA LYS A 236 -7.38 -12.00 -8.92
C LYS A 236 -7.76 -10.52 -8.91
N THR A 237 -7.14 -9.72 -8.04
CA THR A 237 -7.45 -8.29 -7.93
C THR A 237 -6.89 -7.54 -9.13
N HIS A 238 -5.70 -7.92 -9.57
CA HIS A 238 -5.09 -7.41 -10.78
C HIS A 238 -5.88 -7.79 -12.04
N ASP A 239 -6.30 -9.05 -12.16
CA ASP A 239 -7.17 -9.52 -13.26
C ASP A 239 -8.48 -8.73 -13.35
N LYS A 240 -9.09 -8.40 -12.21
CA LYS A 240 -10.26 -7.53 -12.15
C LYS A 240 -9.95 -6.11 -12.68
N GLY A 241 -8.76 -5.59 -12.36
CA GLY A 241 -8.25 -4.32 -12.89
C GLY A 241 -8.27 -4.27 -14.41
N MET A 242 -7.78 -5.32 -15.08
CA MET A 242 -7.80 -5.41 -16.56
C MET A 242 -9.20 -5.35 -17.16
N LEU A 243 -10.18 -5.98 -16.50
CA LEU A 243 -11.58 -5.90 -16.93
C LEU A 243 -12.15 -4.50 -16.74
N ILE A 244 -11.73 -3.78 -15.70
CA ILE A 244 -12.11 -2.37 -15.49
C ILE A 244 -11.56 -1.49 -16.61
N LEU A 245 -10.31 -1.71 -17.04
CA LEU A 245 -9.71 -0.97 -18.15
C LEU A 245 -10.49 -1.20 -19.45
N SER A 246 -10.87 -2.44 -19.72
CA SER A 246 -11.73 -2.78 -20.87
C SER A 246 -13.07 -2.01 -20.82
N GLY A 247 -13.70 -1.92 -19.64
CA GLY A 247 -14.92 -1.15 -19.43
C GLY A 247 -14.73 0.36 -19.65
N TYR A 248 -13.61 0.92 -19.17
CA TYR A 248 -13.27 2.33 -19.40
C TYR A 248 -13.06 2.63 -20.89
N LEU A 249 -12.26 1.82 -21.60
CA LEU A 249 -11.99 2.01 -23.03
C LEU A 249 -13.29 1.87 -23.85
N GLY A 250 -14.13 0.89 -23.52
CA GLY A 250 -15.44 0.70 -24.16
C GLY A 250 -16.35 1.91 -24.00
N ARG A 251 -16.50 2.40 -22.76
CA ARG A 251 -17.27 3.62 -22.45
C ARG A 251 -16.75 4.84 -23.19
N THR A 252 -15.43 4.99 -23.28
CA THR A 252 -14.80 6.23 -23.75
C THR A 252 -14.69 6.31 -25.27
N PHE A 253 -14.46 5.17 -25.94
CA PHE A 253 -14.13 5.15 -27.37
C PHE A 253 -15.02 4.23 -28.21
N ALA A 254 -15.83 3.36 -27.61
CA ALA A 254 -16.57 2.32 -28.32
C ALA A 254 -18.09 2.58 -28.38
N GLN A 255 -18.49 3.85 -28.47
CA GLN A 255 -19.91 4.22 -28.50
C GLN A 255 -20.52 4.06 -29.90
N ASP A 256 -19.76 4.41 -30.95
CA ASP A 256 -20.22 4.31 -32.35
C ASP A 256 -19.70 3.04 -33.06
N TYR A 257 -18.53 2.53 -32.65
CA TYR A 257 -17.87 1.39 -33.27
C TYR A 257 -17.22 0.49 -32.22
N PRO A 258 -17.12 -0.84 -32.45
CA PRO A 258 -16.45 -1.74 -31.52
C PRO A 258 -14.92 -1.53 -31.51
N LEU A 259 -14.27 -1.75 -30.37
CA LEU A 259 -12.82 -1.79 -30.25
C LEU A 259 -12.25 -2.99 -31.01
N SER A 260 -11.80 -2.77 -32.25
CA SER A 260 -11.22 -3.81 -33.10
C SER A 260 -9.69 -3.79 -33.05
N LEU A 261 -9.13 -3.97 -31.85
CA LEU A 261 -7.68 -4.04 -31.63
C LEU A 261 -7.29 -5.05 -30.55
N SER A 262 -6.03 -5.45 -30.59
CA SER A 262 -5.37 -6.15 -29.49
C SER A 262 -4.46 -5.18 -28.74
N ILE A 263 -4.52 -5.25 -27.41
CA ILE A 263 -3.67 -4.49 -26.50
C ILE A 263 -2.83 -5.52 -25.74
N SER A 264 -1.51 -5.47 -25.85
CA SER A 264 -0.60 -6.29 -25.04
C SER A 264 -0.01 -5.42 -23.94
N ILE A 265 -0.06 -5.87 -22.69
CA ILE A 265 0.48 -5.15 -21.54
C ILE A 265 1.33 -6.07 -20.68
N THR A 266 2.45 -5.54 -20.16
CA THR A 266 3.35 -6.27 -19.25
C THR A 266 4.07 -5.36 -18.28
N PHE A 267 4.42 -5.93 -17.12
CA PHE A 267 5.41 -5.43 -16.19
C PHE A 267 6.79 -5.99 -16.56
N GLU A 268 7.62 -5.12 -17.13
CA GLU A 268 8.96 -5.50 -17.56
C GLU A 268 9.83 -5.92 -16.37
N GLN A 269 10.59 -7.01 -16.57
CA GLN A 269 11.47 -7.59 -15.55
C GLN A 269 10.75 -7.89 -14.21
N SER A 270 9.46 -8.27 -14.29
CA SER A 270 8.71 -8.81 -13.16
C SER A 270 8.66 -10.33 -13.21
N TYR A 271 9.47 -10.97 -12.36
CA TYR A 271 9.51 -12.43 -12.23
C TYR A 271 8.75 -12.96 -11.02
N GLY A 272 8.25 -12.05 -10.16
CA GLY A 272 7.38 -12.37 -9.04
C GLY A 272 5.91 -12.23 -9.44
N GLY A 273 5.02 -12.80 -8.62
CA GLY A 273 3.59 -12.57 -8.78
C GLY A 273 3.19 -11.12 -8.49
N ILE A 274 2.24 -10.60 -9.27
CA ILE A 274 1.66 -9.26 -9.12
C ILE A 274 0.18 -9.41 -8.73
N ASP A 275 -0.24 -8.74 -7.67
CA ASP A 275 -1.65 -8.61 -7.30
C ASP A 275 -1.96 -7.24 -6.70
N GLY A 276 -3.25 -6.89 -6.68
CA GLY A 276 -3.75 -5.57 -6.32
C GLY A 276 -4.16 -4.74 -7.54
N ASP A 277 -4.85 -3.62 -7.30
CA ASP A 277 -5.38 -2.73 -8.33
C ASP A 277 -4.62 -1.40 -8.44
N SER A 278 -3.58 -1.21 -7.63
CA SER A 278 -2.89 0.08 -7.49
C SER A 278 -2.06 0.54 -8.70
N ALA A 279 -1.91 -0.30 -9.72
CA ALA A 279 -1.26 0.00 -11.00
C ALA A 279 -2.26 0.23 -12.15
N SER A 280 -3.56 0.01 -11.94
CA SER A 280 -4.54 0.03 -13.02
C SER A 280 -4.63 1.38 -13.75
N SER A 281 -4.50 2.51 -13.04
CA SER A 281 -4.39 3.82 -13.72
C SER A 281 -3.10 3.93 -14.55
N THR A 282 -1.98 3.45 -14.03
CA THR A 282 -0.67 3.44 -14.71
C THR A 282 -0.72 2.67 -16.01
N GLU A 283 -1.30 1.48 -15.98
CA GLU A 283 -1.54 0.62 -17.14
C GLU A 283 -2.42 1.31 -18.18
N LEU A 284 -3.49 1.97 -17.73
CA LEU A 284 -4.35 2.73 -18.61
C LEU A 284 -3.61 3.88 -19.31
N TYR A 285 -2.73 4.60 -18.61
CA TYR A 285 -1.91 5.65 -19.24
C TYR A 285 -0.96 5.08 -20.30
N ALA A 286 -0.34 3.93 -20.05
CA ALA A 286 0.49 3.26 -21.04
C ALA A 286 -0.33 2.91 -22.30
N ILE A 287 -1.54 2.37 -22.13
CA ILE A 287 -2.47 2.06 -23.23
C ILE A 287 -2.86 3.32 -24.01
N LEU A 288 -3.24 4.39 -23.32
CA LEU A 288 -3.63 5.66 -23.95
C LEU A 288 -2.46 6.30 -24.71
N SER A 289 -1.25 6.22 -24.16
CA SER A 289 -0.02 6.65 -24.84
C SER A 289 0.23 5.84 -26.11
N SER A 290 0.18 4.51 -26.02
CA SER A 290 0.33 3.61 -27.17
C SER A 290 -0.73 3.86 -28.24
N LEU A 291 -1.98 4.13 -27.87
CA LEU A 291 -3.06 4.42 -28.81
C LEU A 291 -2.99 5.83 -29.42
N SER A 292 -2.39 6.79 -28.74
CA SER A 292 -2.28 8.17 -29.22
C SER A 292 -0.97 8.46 -29.95
N ASP A 293 0.01 7.56 -29.86
CA ASP A 293 1.40 7.77 -30.27
C ASP A 293 2.01 9.03 -29.61
N ILE A 294 1.54 9.39 -28.40
CA ILE A 294 2.07 10.50 -27.60
C ILE A 294 2.95 9.94 -26.48
N PRO A 295 4.21 10.36 -26.36
CA PRO A 295 5.10 9.84 -25.34
C PRO A 295 4.73 10.33 -23.94
N ILE A 296 4.99 9.50 -22.93
CA ILE A 296 4.88 9.84 -21.51
C ILE A 296 6.26 10.16 -20.94
N HIS A 297 6.31 11.20 -20.10
CA HIS A 297 7.53 11.56 -19.39
C HIS A 297 7.89 10.54 -18.30
N GLN A 298 8.95 9.77 -18.53
CA GLN A 298 9.39 8.71 -17.62
C GLN A 298 9.97 9.25 -16.30
N GLY A 299 10.24 10.55 -16.21
CA GLY A 299 10.56 11.18 -14.93
C GLY A 299 9.39 11.18 -13.93
N ILE A 300 8.16 10.90 -14.37
CA ILE A 300 6.98 10.83 -13.50
C ILE A 300 6.56 9.37 -13.34
N ALA A 301 6.65 8.85 -12.12
CA ALA A 301 6.04 7.56 -11.80
C ALA A 301 4.59 7.73 -11.33
N VAL A 302 3.81 6.66 -11.46
CA VAL A 302 2.37 6.69 -11.27
C VAL A 302 1.93 5.56 -10.36
N THR A 303 1.05 5.88 -9.42
CA THR A 303 0.27 4.89 -8.68
C THR A 303 -1.15 5.39 -8.48
N GLY A 304 -2.11 4.47 -8.53
CA GLY A 304 -3.52 4.77 -8.36
C GLY A 304 -4.35 3.64 -8.92
N SER A 305 -5.38 3.25 -8.18
CA SER A 305 -6.45 2.41 -8.74
C SER A 305 -7.38 3.27 -9.60
N VAL A 306 -8.05 2.67 -10.59
CA VAL A 306 -9.03 3.38 -11.43
C VAL A 306 -10.31 2.55 -11.55
N ASN A 307 -11.46 3.24 -11.56
CA ASN A 307 -12.74 2.60 -11.84
C ASN A 307 -13.18 2.77 -13.31
N GLN A 308 -14.26 2.11 -13.73
CA GLN A 308 -14.75 2.17 -15.13
C GLN A 308 -15.20 3.58 -15.58
N LYS A 309 -15.34 4.54 -14.66
CA LYS A 309 -15.70 5.93 -14.96
C LYS A 309 -14.47 6.83 -15.09
N GLY A 310 -13.26 6.29 -14.94
CA GLY A 310 -12.02 7.05 -15.02
C GLY A 310 -11.68 7.82 -13.73
N MET A 311 -12.31 7.48 -12.60
CA MET A 311 -11.98 8.10 -11.31
C MET A 311 -10.81 7.37 -10.67
N ILE A 312 -9.82 8.13 -10.20
CA ILE A 312 -8.65 7.62 -9.52
C ILE A 312 -8.98 7.36 -8.03
N GLN A 313 -8.57 6.20 -7.53
CA GLN A 313 -8.93 5.67 -6.22
C GLN A 313 -7.69 5.49 -5.35
N ALA A 314 -7.92 5.52 -4.02
CA ALA A 314 -6.86 5.41 -3.03
C ALA A 314 -6.08 4.09 -3.14
N ILE A 315 -4.81 4.14 -2.76
CA ILE A 315 -3.91 2.99 -2.74
C ILE A 315 -3.25 2.84 -1.36
N GLY A 316 -2.72 1.66 -1.08
CA GLY A 316 -1.86 1.41 0.08
C GLY A 316 -0.38 1.75 -0.19
N GLY A 317 0.34 2.08 0.88
CA GLY A 317 1.79 2.30 0.87
C GLY A 317 2.26 3.47 -0.01
N VAL A 318 1.55 4.60 0.04
CA VAL A 318 1.86 5.79 -0.78
C VAL A 318 3.24 6.37 -0.45
N ASN A 319 3.66 6.30 0.82
CA ASN A 319 4.93 6.84 1.27
C ASN A 319 6.09 6.03 0.72
N GLU A 320 6.04 4.71 0.88
CA GLU A 320 7.04 3.76 0.39
C GLU A 320 7.20 3.90 -1.12
N LYS A 321 6.08 3.97 -1.86
CA LYS A 321 6.06 4.17 -3.31
C LYS A 321 6.75 5.46 -3.74
N ILE A 322 6.45 6.59 -3.08
CA ILE A 322 7.06 7.88 -3.39
C ILE A 322 8.55 7.86 -3.06
N GLU A 323 8.91 7.38 -1.87
CA GLU A 323 10.29 7.34 -1.39
C GLU A 323 11.18 6.44 -2.26
N GLY A 324 10.69 5.25 -2.65
CA GLY A 324 11.42 4.34 -3.52
C GLY A 324 11.69 4.93 -4.90
N PHE A 325 10.72 5.62 -5.52
CA PHE A 325 10.97 6.29 -6.80
C PHE A 325 11.91 7.48 -6.68
N PHE A 326 11.79 8.25 -5.59
CA PHE A 326 12.69 9.34 -5.29
C PHE A 326 14.14 8.85 -5.17
N ASP A 327 14.39 7.75 -4.48
CA ASP A 327 15.74 7.19 -4.29
C ASP A 327 16.38 6.75 -5.60
N VAL A 328 15.59 6.11 -6.48
CA VAL A 328 16.02 5.76 -7.84
C VAL A 328 16.35 7.02 -8.65
N CYS A 329 15.48 8.05 -8.62
CA CYS A 329 15.71 9.32 -9.30
C CYS A 329 16.97 10.03 -8.80
N LYS A 330 17.17 10.06 -7.47
CA LYS A 330 18.35 10.62 -6.83
C LYS A 330 19.62 9.92 -7.28
N THR A 331 19.59 8.59 -7.33
CA THR A 331 20.74 7.76 -7.73
C THR A 331 21.10 7.91 -9.21
N LYS A 332 20.09 8.01 -10.08
CA LYS A 332 20.28 8.30 -11.51
C LYS A 332 20.44 9.80 -11.82
N GLY A 333 20.47 10.66 -10.80
CA GLY A 333 20.61 12.10 -10.88
C GLY A 333 19.28 12.83 -11.08
N LEU A 334 18.98 13.75 -10.16
CA LEU A 334 17.76 14.57 -10.19
C LEU A 334 17.77 15.56 -11.36
N THR A 335 16.66 15.66 -12.09
CA THR A 335 16.50 16.58 -13.23
C THR A 335 15.67 17.81 -12.90
N GLY A 336 15.02 17.85 -11.75
CA GLY A 336 14.03 18.88 -11.40
C GLY A 336 12.68 18.74 -12.10
N LYS A 337 12.49 17.71 -12.94
CA LYS A 337 11.19 17.38 -13.55
C LYS A 337 10.56 16.11 -13.00
N GLN A 338 11.33 15.33 -12.23
CA GLN A 338 10.88 14.05 -11.71
C GLN A 338 9.85 14.21 -10.61
N GLY A 339 8.98 13.21 -10.47
CA GLY A 339 7.98 13.21 -9.43
C GLY A 339 7.12 11.97 -9.40
N VAL A 340 6.12 11.98 -8.53
CA VAL A 340 5.13 10.89 -8.44
C VAL A 340 3.73 11.45 -8.54
N MET A 341 2.91 10.84 -9.38
CA MET A 341 1.49 11.08 -9.47
C MET A 341 0.72 10.09 -8.58
N ILE A 342 -0.12 10.64 -7.69
CA ILE A 342 -0.88 9.91 -6.68
C ILE A 342 -2.37 10.28 -6.71
N PRO A 343 -3.24 9.43 -6.13
CA PRO A 343 -4.64 9.79 -5.92
C PRO A 343 -4.78 10.95 -4.93
N VAL A 344 -5.68 11.89 -5.21
CA VAL A 344 -6.06 12.96 -4.25
C VAL A 344 -6.50 12.40 -2.88
N ALA A 345 -7.13 11.22 -2.89
CA ALA A 345 -7.59 10.53 -1.69
C ALA A 345 -6.44 10.13 -0.73
N ASN A 346 -5.20 10.01 -1.24
CA ASN A 346 -4.03 9.64 -0.45
C ASN A 346 -3.25 10.83 0.12
N VAL A 347 -3.64 12.07 -0.15
CA VAL A 347 -2.94 13.27 0.35
C VAL A 347 -2.90 13.32 1.88
N LYS A 348 -3.93 12.79 2.54
CA LYS A 348 -3.96 12.65 4.01
C LYS A 348 -2.96 11.63 4.56
N ASN A 349 -2.47 10.73 3.72
CA ASN A 349 -1.58 9.64 4.10
C ASN A 349 -0.09 10.00 3.96
N LEU A 350 0.24 11.18 3.43
CA LEU A 350 1.62 11.61 3.18
C LEU A 350 2.37 11.89 4.48
N MET A 351 3.32 11.01 4.80
CA MET A 351 4.25 11.04 5.94
C MET A 351 5.68 10.78 5.44
N LEU A 352 6.09 11.57 4.44
CA LEU A 352 7.32 11.38 3.68
C LEU A 352 8.59 11.72 4.48
N LYS A 353 9.68 11.02 4.20
CA LYS A 353 11.00 11.35 4.76
C LYS A 353 11.42 12.77 4.40
N LYS A 354 12.15 13.40 5.33
CA LYS A 354 12.61 14.79 5.24
C LYS A 354 13.32 15.11 3.93
N GLU A 355 14.10 14.17 3.41
CA GLU A 355 14.83 14.35 2.15
C GLU A 355 13.90 14.59 0.95
N VAL A 356 12.78 13.87 0.86
CA VAL A 356 11.78 14.06 -0.19
C VAL A 356 11.13 15.43 -0.04
N ILE A 357 10.77 15.81 1.20
CA ILE A 357 10.18 17.12 1.51
C ILE A 357 11.13 18.25 1.08
N ASP A 358 12.41 18.12 1.39
CA ASP A 358 13.43 19.12 1.03
C ASP A 358 13.65 19.21 -0.48
N ALA A 359 13.62 18.09 -1.20
CA ALA A 359 13.69 18.06 -2.66
C ALA A 359 12.46 18.75 -3.30
N VAL A 360 11.26 18.52 -2.77
CA VAL A 360 10.03 19.18 -3.21
C VAL A 360 10.08 20.68 -2.95
N LYS A 361 10.52 21.11 -1.75
CA LYS A 361 10.70 22.55 -1.42
C LYS A 361 11.68 23.23 -2.37
N LYS A 362 12.74 22.52 -2.79
CA LYS A 362 13.74 23.01 -3.75
C LYS A 362 13.31 22.88 -5.21
N LYS A 363 12.09 22.39 -5.49
CA LYS A 363 11.57 22.12 -6.84
C LYS A 363 12.40 21.11 -7.64
N ASN A 364 13.17 20.27 -6.95
CA ASN A 364 13.99 19.22 -7.55
C ASN A 364 13.20 17.91 -7.74
N PHE A 365 12.04 17.79 -7.10
CA PHE A 365 11.12 16.66 -7.19
C PHE A 365 9.68 17.16 -7.00
N HIS A 366 8.69 16.46 -7.55
CA HIS A 366 7.30 16.91 -7.55
C HIS A 366 6.34 15.81 -7.09
N ILE A 367 5.21 16.20 -6.49
CA ILE A 367 4.11 15.29 -6.16
C ILE A 367 2.85 15.84 -6.82
N TYR A 368 2.29 15.07 -7.73
CA TYR A 368 1.08 15.42 -8.47
C TYR A 368 -0.10 14.66 -7.87
N GLN A 369 -1.19 15.36 -7.55
CA GLN A 369 -2.43 14.72 -7.14
C GLN A 369 -3.43 14.76 -8.28
N VAL A 370 -4.13 13.65 -8.51
CA VAL A 370 -5.16 13.55 -9.54
C VAL A 370 -6.43 12.89 -9.00
N THR A 371 -7.54 13.28 -9.60
CA THR A 371 -8.89 12.76 -9.34
C THR A 371 -9.38 11.92 -10.50
N THR A 372 -8.93 12.22 -11.73
CA THR A 372 -9.38 11.56 -12.96
C THR A 372 -8.22 11.14 -13.86
N VAL A 373 -8.50 10.18 -14.75
CA VAL A 373 -7.57 9.76 -15.82
C VAL A 373 -7.22 10.95 -16.72
N ASP A 374 -8.18 11.82 -17.01
CA ASP A 374 -8.02 12.99 -17.87
C ASP A 374 -6.93 13.93 -17.30
N GLU A 375 -6.98 14.24 -16.00
CA GLU A 375 -5.95 15.06 -15.34
C GLU A 375 -4.56 14.41 -15.41
N GLY A 376 -4.50 13.10 -15.18
CA GLY A 376 -3.22 12.39 -15.14
C GLY A 376 -2.56 12.28 -16.51
N ILE A 377 -3.32 12.01 -17.57
CA ILE A 377 -2.73 11.93 -18.92
C ILE A 377 -2.23 13.30 -19.39
N GLU A 378 -2.87 14.39 -18.97
CA GLU A 378 -2.40 15.76 -19.23
C GLU A 378 -1.05 16.05 -18.55
N ILE A 379 -0.90 15.65 -17.29
CA ILE A 379 0.36 15.78 -16.55
C ILE A 379 1.49 14.98 -17.21
N LEU A 380 1.19 13.73 -17.60
CA LEU A 380 2.18 12.79 -18.12
C LEU A 380 2.67 13.13 -19.53
N THR A 381 1.84 13.78 -20.34
CA THR A 381 2.12 14.05 -21.77
C THR A 381 2.29 15.53 -22.09
N GLY A 382 1.81 16.44 -21.23
CA GLY A 382 1.70 17.87 -21.52
C GLY A 382 0.64 18.23 -22.56
N VAL A 383 -0.20 17.27 -22.98
CA VAL A 383 -1.24 17.45 -24.01
C VAL A 383 -2.63 17.31 -23.37
N PRO A 384 -3.59 18.21 -23.66
CA PRO A 384 -4.95 18.11 -23.15
C PRO A 384 -5.59 16.74 -23.45
N ALA A 385 -6.32 16.16 -22.49
CA ALA A 385 -7.00 14.87 -22.67
C ALA A 385 -8.10 15.00 -23.74
N GLY A 386 -8.92 16.05 -23.62
CA GLY A 386 -10.03 16.39 -24.51
C GLY A 386 -11.37 15.84 -24.03
N LYS A 387 -12.46 16.61 -24.20
CA LYS A 387 -13.82 16.20 -23.86
C LYS A 387 -14.64 15.98 -25.11
N ALA A 388 -15.37 14.86 -25.18
CA ALA A 388 -16.26 14.58 -26.30
C ALA A 388 -17.37 15.63 -26.40
N ASP A 389 -17.72 16.02 -27.62
CA ASP A 389 -18.92 16.79 -27.91
C ASP A 389 -20.19 15.93 -27.86
N LYS A 390 -21.35 16.52 -28.16
CA LYS A 390 -22.64 15.82 -28.18
C LYS A 390 -22.70 14.70 -29.24
N GLN A 391 -21.80 14.71 -30.21
CA GLN A 391 -21.68 13.74 -31.29
C GLN A 391 -20.57 12.71 -31.02
N GLY A 392 -19.97 12.71 -29.84
CA GLY A 392 -18.90 11.76 -29.48
C GLY A 392 -17.53 12.10 -30.08
N ASN A 393 -17.34 13.28 -30.68
CA ASN A 393 -16.06 13.66 -31.27
C ASN A 393 -15.18 14.41 -30.27
N TYR A 394 -13.88 14.11 -30.30
CA TYR A 394 -12.90 14.80 -29.45
C TYR A 394 -12.25 15.98 -30.20
N PRO A 395 -11.88 17.08 -29.50
CA PRO A 395 -11.24 18.24 -30.11
C PRO A 395 -9.89 17.90 -30.76
N LYS A 396 -9.51 18.62 -31.83
CA LYS A 396 -8.18 18.47 -32.44
C LYS A 396 -7.07 18.77 -31.43
N LYS A 397 -5.90 18.15 -31.61
CA LYS A 397 -4.71 18.30 -30.75
C LYS A 397 -4.88 17.84 -29.30
N THR A 398 -5.78 16.89 -29.05
CA THR A 398 -5.94 16.24 -27.74
C THR A 398 -5.51 14.78 -27.79
N VAL A 399 -5.21 14.19 -26.63
CA VAL A 399 -4.86 12.77 -26.52
C VAL A 399 -6.01 11.90 -27.02
N PHE A 400 -7.22 12.12 -26.52
CA PHE A 400 -8.38 11.28 -26.87
C PHE A 400 -8.79 11.40 -28.33
N LYS A 401 -8.50 12.53 -28.99
CA LYS A 401 -8.69 12.63 -30.44
C LYS A 401 -7.71 11.75 -31.21
N LYS A 402 -6.42 11.73 -30.82
CA LYS A 402 -5.45 10.84 -31.46
C LYS A 402 -5.80 9.37 -31.25
N VAL A 403 -6.28 9.00 -30.06
CA VAL A 403 -6.80 7.66 -29.79
C VAL A 403 -7.98 7.34 -30.73
N GLN A 404 -9.00 8.20 -30.78
CA GLN A 404 -10.16 8.02 -31.65
C GLN A 404 -9.77 7.86 -33.13
N ASP A 405 -8.82 8.66 -33.61
CA ASP A 405 -8.36 8.60 -35.00
C ASP A 405 -7.59 7.30 -35.30
N LYS A 406 -6.73 6.82 -34.38
CA LYS A 406 -6.02 5.53 -34.54
C LYS A 406 -7.00 4.36 -34.55
N LEU A 407 -8.01 4.38 -33.69
CA LEU A 407 -9.06 3.35 -33.63
C LEU A 407 -9.89 3.30 -34.92
N LYS A 408 -10.29 4.47 -35.43
CA LYS A 408 -11.02 4.57 -36.71
C LYS A 408 -10.19 4.00 -37.87
N ARG A 409 -8.89 4.31 -37.91
CA ARG A 409 -7.96 3.76 -38.91
C ARG A 409 -7.85 2.24 -38.84
N TYR A 410 -7.81 1.64 -37.64
CA TYR A 410 -7.79 0.18 -37.49
C TYR A 410 -9.09 -0.46 -38.00
N LEU A 411 -10.23 0.18 -37.74
CA LEU A 411 -11.52 -0.29 -38.22
C LEU A 411 -11.62 -0.24 -39.76
N GLU A 412 -11.25 0.89 -40.37
CA GLU A 412 -11.24 1.07 -41.83
C GLU A 412 -10.40 0.01 -42.52
N LYS A 413 -9.15 -0.20 -42.06
CA LYS A 413 -8.28 -1.26 -42.59
C LYS A 413 -8.85 -2.67 -42.39
N THR A 414 -9.54 -2.91 -41.27
CA THR A 414 -10.18 -4.21 -41.02
C THR A 414 -11.29 -4.48 -42.03
N TYR A 415 -12.07 -3.47 -42.41
CA TYR A 415 -13.08 -3.60 -43.45
C TYR A 415 -12.45 -3.82 -44.83
N GLU A 416 -11.37 -3.12 -45.17
CA GLU A 416 -10.63 -3.33 -46.42
C GLU A 416 -10.10 -4.76 -46.54
N ILE A 417 -9.46 -5.29 -45.48
CA ILE A 417 -8.96 -6.67 -45.45
C ILE A 417 -10.10 -7.68 -45.62
N LYS A 418 -11.23 -7.48 -44.92
CA LYS A 418 -12.41 -8.35 -45.07
C LYS A 418 -13.04 -8.27 -46.46
N LYS A 419 -12.95 -7.14 -47.14
CA LYS A 419 -13.42 -6.97 -48.51
C LYS A 419 -12.49 -7.64 -49.52
N LEU A 420 -11.18 -7.67 -49.26
CA LEU A 420 -10.20 -8.39 -50.09
C LEU A 420 -10.23 -9.91 -49.89
N ALA A 421 -10.68 -10.37 -48.72
CA ALA A 421 -10.80 -11.79 -48.39
C ALA A 421 -12.12 -12.45 -48.87
N LYS A 422 -13.07 -11.64 -49.34
CA LYS A 422 -14.32 -12.07 -49.99
C LYS A 422 -14.14 -11.94 -51.49
#